data_AF-A0A9D8Q4M2-F1
#
_entry.id   AF-A0A9D8Q4M2-F1
#
_cell.length_a   1.000
_cell.length_b   1.000
_cell.length_c   1.000
_cell.angle_alpha   90.00
_cell.angle_beta   90.00
_cell.angle_gamma   90.00
#
_symmetry.space_group_name_H-M   'P 1'
#
loop_
_entity.id
_entity.type
_entity.pdbx_description
1 polymer ?
#
loop_
_entity_poly.entity_id
_entity_poly.type
_entity_poly.pdbx_seq_one_letter_code
_entity_poly.pdbx_strand_id
1 'polypeptide(L)'
;MARAQRKAAASESGHGSASGAAAASAAHGFTVRHYCQGIGDCHLLSFPREDGGRYFVLIDCGVHFLVKGGADTMREVVADIARTTRRIDLLVVTHEHMDHVSGFVSAAEAFKGIHVEDVWFAWTEDPNDPMARELDRYKGRAMAALQVAGARLAGLSRPSAHLDALGKGLAQVMGFYFGAAGDNVRRARNAARDLAKGKVSYRQPGEGPLALPGVAGIKVYVLGPPREPALIRVEERASELYGLAGGSGMAQALLGCPASGDGVADDDGSPFDPEIGWPLAEILPLAGGAKPPKPAELPDRKAAALVDLLHAHYAGPAVQGRGKQALAADQSWRRIDGDWLGVSADLALQLDRGVNNTSLVLAFEFGDRRVALFVGDAQVGNWLSWQGLEWQDGAVTGPDLLKRTVYLKVGHHGSHNATLKAKGLELMDDPDLSAFIPVNEADAKDIGWTEMPFAEIIDALKRRAGGRVVRADEPWLASGAIPAALAGSGSLRAARCKPGLWVEFDIA
;
A
#
# COMPACT_ATOMS: atom_id res chain seq x y z
N MET A 1 -38.46 8.98 -89.01
CA MET A 1 -37.18 8.28 -88.73
C MET A 1 -36.63 8.79 -87.41
N ALA A 2 -36.46 7.89 -86.45
CA ALA A 2 -36.06 8.19 -85.09
C ALA A 2 -34.58 8.59 -85.00
N ARG A 3 -34.26 9.59 -84.16
CA ARG A 3 -32.90 9.74 -83.62
C ARG A 3 -32.98 10.28 -82.19
N ALA A 4 -32.40 9.48 -81.29
CA ALA A 4 -32.42 9.62 -79.84
C ALA A 4 -31.60 10.81 -79.33
N GLN A 5 -32.08 11.44 -78.25
CA GLN A 5 -31.26 12.28 -77.37
C GLN A 5 -31.16 11.63 -76.00
N ARG A 6 -29.92 11.33 -75.58
CA ARG A 6 -29.54 10.88 -74.23
C ARG A 6 -29.62 12.07 -73.27
N LYS A 7 -30.36 11.95 -72.17
CA LYS A 7 -30.17 12.76 -70.96
C LYS A 7 -29.38 11.94 -69.94
N ALA A 8 -28.24 12.47 -69.51
CA ALA A 8 -27.44 11.94 -68.41
C ALA A 8 -28.11 12.28 -67.07
N ALA A 9 -28.22 11.28 -66.19
CA ALA A 9 -28.61 11.46 -64.80
C ALA A 9 -27.34 11.67 -63.96
N ALA A 10 -27.28 12.77 -63.22
CA ALA A 10 -26.33 12.96 -62.12
C ALA A 10 -27.06 12.61 -60.82
N SER A 11 -26.57 11.62 -60.09
CA SER A 11 -27.04 11.28 -58.74
C SER A 11 -26.27 12.11 -57.72
N GLU A 12 -26.94 13.05 -57.07
CA GLU A 12 -26.45 13.66 -55.83
C GLU A 12 -26.54 12.61 -54.72
N SER A 13 -25.39 12.21 -54.17
CA SER A 13 -25.31 11.39 -52.95
C SER A 13 -25.17 12.32 -51.76
N GLY A 14 -26.22 12.37 -50.95
CA GLY A 14 -26.29 13.15 -49.72
C GLY A 14 -25.26 12.67 -48.70
N HIS A 15 -24.48 13.61 -48.19
CA HIS A 15 -23.67 13.44 -46.99
C HIS A 15 -24.58 13.33 -45.75
N GLY A 16 -24.98 12.10 -45.42
CA GLY A 16 -25.70 11.76 -44.19
C GLY A 16 -24.76 11.38 -43.06
N SER A 17 -24.58 12.31 -42.12
CA SER A 17 -24.09 12.19 -40.73
C SER A 17 -23.31 10.94 -40.30
N ALA A 18 -21.98 11.01 -40.38
CA ALA A 18 -21.08 10.22 -39.53
C ALA A 18 -21.02 10.72 -38.07
N SER A 19 -21.64 11.87 -37.75
CA SER A 19 -21.62 12.47 -36.41
C SER A 19 -22.56 11.81 -35.39
N GLY A 20 -23.63 11.13 -35.85
CA GLY A 20 -24.61 10.50 -34.96
C GLY A 20 -24.11 9.19 -34.33
N ALA A 21 -23.29 8.42 -35.04
CA ALA A 21 -22.74 7.16 -34.54
C ALA A 21 -21.59 7.37 -33.54
N ALA A 22 -20.78 8.42 -33.73
CA ALA A 22 -19.72 8.80 -32.80
C ALA A 22 -20.27 9.39 -31.48
N ALA A 23 -21.42 10.08 -31.53
CA ALA A 23 -22.08 10.59 -30.32
C ALA A 23 -22.75 9.48 -29.50
N ALA A 24 -23.22 8.40 -30.13
CA ALA A 24 -23.85 7.28 -29.45
C ALA A 24 -22.83 6.34 -28.75
N SER A 25 -21.62 6.19 -29.28
CA SER A 25 -20.57 5.38 -28.59
C SER A 25 -19.88 6.14 -27.45
N ALA A 26 -19.97 7.48 -27.42
CA ALA A 26 -19.48 8.31 -26.31
C ALA A 26 -20.31 8.17 -25.02
N ALA A 27 -21.47 7.51 -25.06
CA ALA A 27 -22.42 7.47 -23.95
C ALA A 27 -22.08 6.47 -22.83
N HIS A 28 -21.07 5.60 -22.99
CA HIS A 28 -20.83 4.49 -22.05
C HIS A 28 -19.37 4.32 -21.57
N GLY A 29 -18.46 5.21 -21.96
CA GLY A 29 -17.04 5.19 -21.55
C GLY A 29 -16.70 6.19 -20.44
N PHE A 30 -15.44 6.19 -20.01
CA PHE A 30 -14.89 7.16 -19.05
C PHE A 30 -13.49 7.58 -19.44
N THR A 31 -13.04 8.70 -18.89
CA THR A 31 -11.65 9.13 -19.02
C THR A 31 -10.92 8.80 -17.73
N VAL A 32 -9.71 8.25 -17.82
CA VAL A 32 -8.82 8.05 -16.67
C VAL A 32 -7.48 8.73 -16.89
N ARG A 33 -7.11 9.61 -15.98
CA ARG A 33 -5.78 10.22 -15.90
C ARG A 33 -4.99 9.54 -14.80
N HIS A 34 -3.91 8.87 -15.17
CA HIS A 34 -2.91 8.37 -14.24
C HIS A 34 -1.78 9.38 -14.11
N TYR A 35 -1.51 9.81 -12.89
CA TYR A 35 -0.33 10.60 -12.60
C TYR A 35 0.91 9.69 -12.52
N CYS A 36 2.06 10.23 -12.92
CA CYS A 36 3.33 9.53 -13.05
C CYS A 36 4.36 10.05 -12.04
N GLN A 37 4.00 10.02 -10.76
CA GLN A 37 4.73 10.69 -9.68
C GLN A 37 5.91 9.91 -9.09
N GLY A 38 6.24 8.74 -9.64
CA GLY A 38 7.25 7.83 -9.11
C GLY A 38 6.62 6.51 -8.67
N ILE A 39 6.83 6.15 -7.40
CA ILE A 39 6.16 5.02 -6.74
C ILE A 39 4.96 5.52 -5.96
N GLY A 40 3.75 5.21 -6.45
CA GLY A 40 2.51 5.54 -5.76
C GLY A 40 1.31 5.65 -6.70
N ASP A 41 0.15 5.85 -6.09
CA ASP A 41 -1.14 5.87 -6.77
C ASP A 41 -1.80 7.24 -6.70
N CYS A 42 -2.26 7.71 -7.86
CA CYS A 42 -3.10 8.90 -7.98
C CYS A 42 -3.79 8.86 -9.34
N HIS A 43 -5.10 8.61 -9.34
CA HIS A 43 -5.86 8.37 -10.58
C HIS A 43 -7.14 9.20 -10.58
N LEU A 44 -7.27 10.13 -11.55
CA LEU A 44 -8.45 10.95 -11.71
C LEU A 44 -9.32 10.38 -12.84
N LEU A 45 -10.47 9.82 -12.47
CA LEU A 45 -11.48 9.31 -13.39
C LEU A 45 -12.55 10.38 -13.60
N SER A 46 -13.11 10.42 -14.81
CA SER A 46 -14.16 11.34 -15.17
C SER A 46 -15.22 10.67 -16.03
N PHE A 47 -16.46 10.68 -15.57
CA PHE A 47 -17.62 10.08 -16.23
C PHE A 47 -18.56 11.17 -16.77
N PRO A 48 -19.18 11.00 -17.95
CA PRO A 48 -20.21 11.92 -18.42
C PRO A 48 -21.46 11.82 -17.53
N ARG A 49 -22.05 12.96 -17.17
CA ARG A 49 -23.34 13.03 -16.50
C ARG A 49 -24.48 13.23 -17.48
N GLU A 50 -25.68 12.84 -17.07
CA GLU A 50 -26.92 13.06 -17.84
C GLU A 50 -27.21 14.55 -18.07
N ASP A 51 -26.76 15.44 -17.16
CA ASP A 51 -26.92 16.90 -17.25
C ASP A 51 -25.88 17.58 -18.17
N GLY A 52 -25.01 16.80 -18.83
CA GLY A 52 -23.93 17.30 -19.68
C GLY A 52 -22.65 17.71 -18.91
N GLY A 53 -22.67 17.64 -17.57
CA GLY A 53 -21.49 17.82 -16.72
C GLY A 53 -20.63 16.55 -16.64
N ARG A 54 -19.68 16.55 -15.69
CA ARG A 54 -18.84 15.36 -15.41
C ARG A 54 -18.90 14.98 -13.94
N TYR A 55 -18.82 13.67 -13.68
CA TYR A 55 -18.66 13.10 -12.35
C TYR A 55 -17.19 12.71 -12.16
N PHE A 56 -16.52 13.29 -11.16
CA PHE A 56 -15.10 13.06 -10.93
C PHE A 56 -14.87 12.10 -9.76
N VAL A 57 -14.12 11.02 -10.02
CA VAL A 57 -13.63 10.11 -8.99
C VAL A 57 -12.11 10.27 -8.89
N LEU A 58 -11.60 10.60 -7.71
CA LEU A 58 -10.16 10.53 -7.42
C LEU A 58 -9.90 9.23 -6.66
N ILE A 59 -9.04 8.36 -7.18
CA ILE A 59 -8.59 7.15 -6.47
C ILE A 59 -7.16 7.39 -6.03
N ASP A 60 -6.99 7.47 -4.70
CA ASP A 60 -5.75 7.78 -4.00
C ASP A 60 -5.09 9.11 -4.43
N CYS A 61 -4.08 9.52 -3.67
CA CYS A 61 -3.25 10.66 -3.98
C CYS A 61 -1.95 10.56 -3.17
N GLY A 62 -0.99 9.78 -3.66
CA GLY A 62 0.26 9.57 -2.94
C GLY A 62 1.48 9.28 -3.80
N VAL A 63 2.62 9.42 -3.14
CA VAL A 63 3.94 8.98 -3.57
C VAL A 63 4.71 8.49 -2.34
N HIS A 64 5.51 7.45 -2.53
CA HIS A 64 6.31 6.85 -1.49
C HIS A 64 7.28 7.90 -0.91
N PHE A 65 7.35 7.97 0.41
CA PHE A 65 8.04 9.07 1.12
C PHE A 65 9.56 9.14 0.84
N LEU A 66 10.18 8.02 0.45
CA LEU A 66 11.61 7.97 0.09
C LEU A 66 11.89 8.44 -1.35
N VAL A 67 10.86 8.66 -2.17
CA VAL A 67 11.03 9.20 -3.53
C VAL A 67 11.50 10.66 -3.42
N LYS A 68 12.69 10.93 -3.98
CA LYS A 68 13.32 12.25 -3.94
C LYS A 68 12.40 13.27 -4.62
N GLY A 69 12.10 14.38 -3.92
CA GLY A 69 11.22 15.42 -4.44
C GLY A 69 9.73 15.05 -4.47
N GLY A 70 9.33 13.88 -3.96
CA GLY A 70 7.95 13.40 -4.04
C GLY A 70 6.90 14.39 -3.49
N ALA A 71 7.22 15.12 -2.40
CA ALA A 71 6.32 16.13 -1.85
C ALA A 71 6.09 17.33 -2.81
N ASP A 72 7.11 17.74 -3.56
CA ASP A 72 6.97 18.78 -4.59
C ASP A 72 6.13 18.26 -5.77
N THR A 73 6.41 17.03 -6.22
CA THR A 73 5.64 16.35 -7.27
C THR A 73 4.17 16.26 -6.92
N MET A 74 3.82 15.86 -5.69
CA MET A 74 2.42 15.79 -5.26
C MET A 74 1.73 17.16 -5.24
N ARG A 75 2.45 18.24 -4.90
CA ARG A 75 1.90 19.60 -5.02
C ARG A 75 1.60 19.97 -6.47
N GLU A 76 2.44 19.57 -7.42
CA GLU A 76 2.16 19.77 -8.85
C GLU A 76 0.96 18.94 -9.32
N VAL A 77 0.89 17.67 -8.92
CA VAL A 77 -0.22 16.75 -9.23
C VAL A 77 -1.55 17.34 -8.78
N VAL A 78 -1.66 17.76 -7.51
CA VAL A 78 -2.94 18.31 -6.99
C VAL A 78 -3.25 19.67 -7.60
N ALA A 79 -2.25 20.50 -7.91
CA ALA A 79 -2.47 21.73 -8.66
C ALA A 79 -3.01 21.45 -10.07
N ASP A 80 -2.60 20.35 -10.71
CA ASP A 80 -3.14 19.91 -11.99
C ASP A 80 -4.59 19.41 -11.90
N ILE A 81 -4.91 18.64 -10.86
CA ILE A 81 -6.28 18.25 -10.54
C ILE A 81 -7.15 19.51 -10.38
N ALA A 82 -6.69 20.51 -9.60
CA ALA A 82 -7.42 21.76 -9.37
C ALA A 82 -7.61 22.62 -10.63
N ARG A 83 -6.73 22.48 -11.64
CA ARG A 83 -6.92 23.10 -12.97
C ARG A 83 -7.95 22.35 -13.81
N THR A 84 -8.07 21.04 -13.60
CA THR A 84 -8.99 20.16 -14.35
C THR A 84 -10.41 20.25 -13.80
N THR A 85 -10.55 20.26 -12.48
CA THR A 85 -11.84 20.38 -11.79
C THR A 85 -11.69 21.03 -10.43
N ARG A 86 -12.73 21.76 -9.99
CA ARG A 86 -12.85 22.28 -8.63
C ARG A 86 -13.73 21.40 -7.73
N ARG A 87 -14.14 20.24 -8.24
CA ARG A 87 -15.00 19.29 -7.56
C ARG A 87 -14.54 17.85 -7.81
N ILE A 88 -14.39 17.10 -6.73
CA ILE A 88 -14.27 15.64 -6.70
C ILE A 88 -15.57 15.14 -6.08
N ASP A 89 -16.36 14.40 -6.84
CA ASP A 89 -17.63 13.85 -6.35
C ASP A 89 -17.41 12.65 -5.44
N LEU A 90 -16.38 11.87 -5.72
CA LEU A 90 -15.99 10.74 -4.91
C LEU A 90 -14.47 10.66 -4.80
N LEU A 91 -13.96 10.73 -3.57
CA LEU A 91 -12.59 10.35 -3.26
C LEU A 91 -12.59 8.91 -2.74
N VAL A 92 -11.82 8.03 -3.38
CA VAL A 92 -11.59 6.65 -2.93
C VAL A 92 -10.19 6.60 -2.33
N VAL A 93 -10.09 6.20 -1.07
CA VAL A 93 -8.79 5.90 -0.43
C VAL A 93 -8.71 4.39 -0.25
N THR A 94 -7.77 3.75 -0.95
CA THR A 94 -7.75 2.29 -1.03
C THR A 94 -7.27 1.65 0.25
N HIS A 95 -6.16 2.12 0.81
CA HIS A 95 -5.58 1.66 2.08
C HIS A 95 -4.56 2.68 2.62
N GLU A 96 -4.03 2.43 3.81
CA GLU A 96 -3.18 3.39 4.54
C GLU A 96 -1.68 3.26 4.26
N HIS A 97 -1.27 3.17 3.00
CA HIS A 97 0.15 3.33 2.62
C HIS A 97 0.47 4.75 2.15
N MET A 98 1.68 5.23 2.48
CA MET A 98 2.06 6.62 2.21
C MET A 98 2.09 6.96 0.72
N ASP A 99 2.41 6.00 -0.12
CA ASP A 99 2.34 6.12 -1.57
C ASP A 99 0.91 6.16 -2.14
N HIS A 100 -0.11 6.02 -1.28
CA HIS A 100 -1.52 6.27 -1.59
C HIS A 100 -2.06 7.53 -0.91
N VAL A 101 -1.57 7.89 0.28
CA VAL A 101 -2.16 8.98 1.10
C VAL A 101 -1.28 10.21 1.30
N SER A 102 0.00 10.19 0.93
CA SER A 102 0.94 11.28 1.29
C SER A 102 0.55 12.64 0.70
N GLY A 103 -0.11 12.68 -0.46
CA GLY A 103 -0.58 13.88 -1.14
C GLY A 103 -1.58 14.70 -0.32
N PHE A 104 -2.41 14.04 0.50
CA PHE A 104 -3.39 14.73 1.35
C PHE A 104 -2.74 15.60 2.43
N VAL A 105 -1.47 15.35 2.75
CA VAL A 105 -0.68 16.19 3.67
C VAL A 105 0.26 17.10 2.90
N SER A 106 1.04 16.54 1.96
CA SER A 106 2.08 17.30 1.25
C SER A 106 1.50 18.37 0.33
N ALA A 107 0.26 18.20 -0.13
CA ALA A 107 -0.47 19.15 -0.96
C ALA A 107 -1.77 19.67 -0.31
N ALA A 108 -1.87 19.64 1.03
CA ALA A 108 -3.06 20.05 1.77
C ALA A 108 -3.59 21.44 1.38
N GLU A 109 -2.71 22.41 1.13
CA GLU A 109 -3.12 23.75 0.69
C GLU A 109 -3.80 23.77 -0.67
N ALA A 110 -3.35 22.94 -1.62
CA ALA A 110 -3.96 22.85 -2.93
C ALA A 110 -5.36 22.23 -2.86
N PHE A 111 -5.56 21.27 -1.95
CA PHE A 111 -6.87 20.65 -1.71
C PHE A 111 -7.91 21.60 -1.12
N LYS A 112 -7.52 22.68 -0.41
CA LYS A 112 -8.50 23.68 0.08
C LYS A 112 -9.32 24.32 -1.04
N GLY A 113 -8.78 24.36 -2.27
CA GLY A 113 -9.45 24.89 -3.45
C GLY A 113 -10.30 23.88 -4.21
N ILE A 114 -10.47 22.66 -3.70
CA ILE A 114 -11.21 21.56 -4.33
C ILE A 114 -12.32 21.11 -3.37
N HIS A 115 -13.56 21.10 -3.84
CA HIS A 115 -14.67 20.52 -3.09
C HIS A 115 -14.64 19.00 -3.23
N VAL A 116 -14.50 18.27 -2.12
CA VAL A 116 -14.64 16.81 -2.09
C VAL A 116 -16.00 16.48 -1.48
N GLU A 117 -16.91 15.88 -2.25
CA GLU A 117 -18.24 15.53 -1.77
C GLU A 117 -18.16 14.29 -0.87
N ASP A 118 -18.12 13.09 -1.45
CA ASP A 118 -18.09 11.84 -0.68
C ASP A 118 -16.66 11.25 -0.62
N VAL A 119 -16.37 10.51 0.44
CA VAL A 119 -15.13 9.75 0.60
C VAL A 119 -15.45 8.28 0.90
N TRP A 120 -14.85 7.36 0.16
CA TRP A 120 -14.92 5.92 0.43
C TRP A 120 -13.59 5.40 0.94
N PHE A 121 -13.67 4.61 2.01
CA PHE A 121 -12.58 3.80 2.54
C PHE A 121 -12.96 2.32 2.51
N ALA A 122 -11.98 1.44 2.66
CA ALA A 122 -12.21 0.04 3.00
C ALA A 122 -12.85 -0.10 4.40
N TRP A 123 -13.60 -1.19 4.63
CA TRP A 123 -14.16 -1.52 5.95
C TRP A 123 -13.10 -1.65 7.05
N THR A 124 -11.85 -1.94 6.69
CA THR A 124 -10.71 -2.01 7.63
C THR A 124 -10.38 -0.67 8.28
N GLU A 125 -10.93 0.43 7.75
CA GLU A 125 -10.80 1.78 8.31
C GLU A 125 -12.04 2.23 9.10
N ASP A 126 -13.08 1.38 9.21
CA ASP A 126 -14.33 1.72 9.90
C ASP A 126 -14.10 1.72 11.43
N PRO A 127 -14.24 2.88 12.11
CA PRO A 127 -14.07 2.95 13.56
C PRO A 127 -15.15 2.19 14.34
N ASN A 128 -16.24 1.78 13.70
CA ASN A 128 -17.33 1.02 14.31
C ASN A 128 -17.22 -0.48 14.05
N ASP A 129 -16.38 -0.92 13.11
CA ASP A 129 -16.20 -2.34 12.82
C ASP A 129 -15.29 -3.01 13.87
N PRO A 130 -15.73 -4.09 14.55
CA PRO A 130 -14.94 -4.73 15.60
C PRO A 130 -13.57 -5.23 15.14
N MET A 131 -13.49 -5.74 13.91
CA MET A 131 -12.28 -6.32 13.33
C MET A 131 -11.33 -5.22 12.85
N ALA A 132 -11.85 -4.15 12.25
CA ALA A 132 -11.07 -2.96 11.93
C ALA A 132 -10.40 -2.37 13.18
N ARG A 133 -11.16 -2.25 14.28
CA ARG A 133 -10.63 -1.79 15.57
C ARG A 133 -9.58 -2.74 16.15
N GLU A 134 -9.66 -4.04 15.86
CA GLU A 134 -8.64 -5.00 16.30
C GLU A 134 -7.34 -4.85 15.53
N LEU A 135 -7.41 -4.72 14.20
CA LEU A 135 -6.27 -4.40 13.35
C LEU A 135 -5.60 -3.09 13.79
N ASP A 136 -6.41 -2.07 14.06
CA ASP A 136 -5.94 -0.77 14.55
C ASP A 136 -5.22 -0.86 15.90
N ARG A 137 -5.81 -1.58 16.86
CA ARG A 137 -5.20 -1.83 18.17
C ARG A 137 -3.88 -2.59 18.05
N TYR A 138 -3.82 -3.59 17.16
CA TYR A 138 -2.60 -4.34 16.91
C TYR A 138 -1.50 -3.42 16.39
N LYS A 139 -1.78 -2.63 15.35
CA LYS A 139 -0.83 -1.65 14.79
C LYS A 139 -0.34 -0.66 15.85
N GLY A 140 -1.26 -0.09 16.62
CA GLY A 140 -0.92 0.84 17.71
C GLY A 140 -0.01 0.22 18.78
N ARG A 141 -0.31 -1.01 19.22
CA ARG A 141 0.54 -1.74 20.19
C ARG A 141 1.91 -2.09 19.61
N ALA A 142 1.96 -2.56 18.36
CA ALA A 142 3.20 -2.88 17.69
C ALA A 142 4.08 -1.63 17.53
N MET A 143 3.52 -0.52 17.07
CA MET A 143 4.25 0.75 16.96
C MET A 143 4.77 1.25 18.31
N ALA A 144 3.96 1.18 19.38
CA ALA A 144 4.40 1.55 20.72
C ALA A 144 5.54 0.65 21.22
N ALA A 145 5.44 -0.66 21.00
CA ALA A 145 6.49 -1.62 21.33
C ALA A 145 7.80 -1.34 20.57
N LEU A 146 7.71 -1.02 19.29
CA LEU A 146 8.85 -0.63 18.45
C LEU A 146 9.48 0.69 18.89
N GLN A 147 8.68 1.68 19.32
CA GLN A 147 9.21 2.92 19.89
C GLN A 147 9.98 2.65 21.19
N VAL A 148 9.44 1.82 22.08
CA VAL A 148 10.11 1.42 23.33
C VAL A 148 11.41 0.66 23.02
N ALA A 149 11.38 -0.28 22.09
CA ALA A 149 12.57 -1.02 21.67
C ALA A 149 13.63 -0.09 21.08
N GLY A 150 13.24 0.85 20.22
CA GLY A 150 14.14 1.85 19.63
C GLY A 150 14.79 2.75 20.68
N ALA A 151 13.99 3.25 21.65
CA ALA A 151 14.51 4.06 22.75
C ALA A 151 15.52 3.27 23.61
N ARG A 152 15.29 1.98 23.86
CA ARG A 152 16.23 1.13 24.60
C ARG A 152 17.50 0.88 23.83
N LEU A 153 17.40 0.52 22.56
CA LEU A 153 18.57 0.33 21.69
C LEU A 153 19.44 1.60 21.65
N ALA A 154 18.81 2.78 21.59
CA ALA A 154 19.51 4.07 21.65
C ALA A 154 20.14 4.37 23.02
N GLY A 155 19.58 3.81 24.11
CA GLY A 155 20.09 3.96 25.47
C GLY A 155 21.17 2.94 25.87
N LEU A 156 21.43 1.91 25.06
CA LEU A 156 22.42 0.89 25.38
C LEU A 156 23.83 1.47 25.45
N SER A 157 24.51 1.21 26.57
CA SER A 157 25.92 1.57 26.73
C SER A 157 26.81 0.53 26.05
N ARG A 158 27.32 0.87 24.86
CA ARG A 158 28.20 0.04 24.01
C ARG A 158 27.46 -1.22 23.48
N PRO A 159 26.48 -1.05 22.58
CA PRO A 159 25.78 -2.17 21.96
C PRO A 159 26.73 -3.04 21.14
N SER A 160 26.38 -4.32 20.98
CA SER A 160 27.04 -5.18 19.98
C SER A 160 26.80 -4.63 18.57
N ALA A 161 27.64 -5.02 17.60
CA ALA A 161 27.47 -4.59 16.21
C ALA A 161 26.08 -4.93 15.64
N HIS A 162 25.51 -6.06 16.07
CA HIS A 162 24.16 -6.49 15.67
C HIS A 162 23.07 -5.55 16.22
N LEU A 163 23.10 -5.24 17.53
CA LEU A 163 22.11 -4.36 18.17
C LEU A 163 22.24 -2.91 17.69
N ASP A 164 23.44 -2.45 17.36
CA ASP A 164 23.66 -1.13 16.74
C ASP A 164 23.02 -1.07 15.34
N ALA A 165 23.19 -2.11 14.53
CA ALA A 165 22.52 -2.22 13.22
C ALA A 165 20.99 -2.26 13.35
N LEU A 166 20.48 -3.06 14.30
CA LEU A 166 19.05 -3.14 14.59
C LEU A 166 18.48 -1.79 15.02
N GLY A 167 19.15 -1.08 15.93
CA GLY A 167 18.73 0.25 16.39
C GLY A 167 18.66 1.27 15.25
N LYS A 168 19.64 1.24 14.34
CA LYS A 168 19.64 2.09 13.13
C LYS A 168 18.50 1.74 12.18
N GLY A 169 18.27 0.46 11.92
CA GLY A 169 17.18 0.01 11.06
C GLY A 169 15.81 0.38 11.65
N LEU A 170 15.63 0.17 12.96
CA LEU A 170 14.40 0.51 13.65
C LEU A 170 14.16 2.02 13.68
N ALA A 171 15.21 2.83 13.86
CA ALA A 171 15.10 4.29 13.77
C ALA A 171 14.65 4.75 12.37
N GLN A 172 15.07 4.08 11.29
CA GLN A 172 14.59 4.37 9.94
C GLN A 172 13.11 4.02 9.77
N VAL A 173 12.69 2.83 10.21
CA VAL A 173 11.27 2.41 10.18
C VAL A 173 10.41 3.36 11.03
N MET A 174 10.87 3.74 12.22
CA MET A 174 10.14 4.69 13.07
C MET A 174 10.09 6.09 12.47
N GLY A 175 11.14 6.56 11.79
CA GLY A 175 11.11 7.84 11.07
C GLY A 175 10.10 7.86 9.92
N PHE A 176 9.81 6.70 9.32
CA PHE A 176 8.74 6.57 8.32
C PHE A 176 7.36 6.73 8.94
N TYR A 177 7.05 5.89 9.94
CA TYR A 177 5.75 5.86 10.59
C TYR A 177 5.47 7.09 11.47
N PHE A 178 6.50 7.66 12.11
CA PHE A 178 6.37 8.79 13.03
C PHE A 178 7.21 9.98 12.58
N GLY A 179 6.54 11.13 12.41
CA GLY A 179 7.19 12.43 12.26
C GLY A 179 7.16 13.23 13.56
N ALA A 180 7.65 14.47 13.51
CA ALA A 180 7.57 15.41 14.64
C ALA A 180 6.13 15.64 15.16
N ALA A 181 5.12 15.37 14.32
CA ALA A 181 3.70 15.50 14.64
C ALA A 181 2.99 14.15 14.93
N GLY A 182 3.74 13.07 15.18
CA GLY A 182 3.18 11.74 15.47
C GLY A 182 3.02 10.85 14.24
N ASP A 183 2.06 9.92 14.30
CA ASP A 183 1.77 8.90 13.27
C ASP A 183 1.45 9.55 11.92
N ASN A 184 2.38 9.50 10.98
CA ASN A 184 2.28 10.13 9.67
C ASN A 184 1.20 9.50 8.80
N VAL A 185 1.10 8.17 8.84
CA VAL A 185 0.19 7.37 8.02
C VAL A 185 -1.25 7.70 8.38
N ARG A 186 -1.57 7.57 9.67
CA ARG A 186 -2.92 7.87 10.18
C ARG A 186 -3.29 9.32 9.97
N ARG A 187 -2.33 10.25 10.12
CA ARG A 187 -2.56 11.68 9.88
C ARG A 187 -2.88 11.95 8.41
N ALA A 188 -2.19 11.29 7.49
CA ALA A 188 -2.42 11.44 6.05
C ALA A 188 -3.76 10.84 5.59
N ARG A 189 -4.08 9.63 6.06
CA ARG A 189 -5.40 9.02 5.85
C ARG A 189 -6.53 9.88 6.43
N ASN A 190 -6.37 10.37 7.66
CA ASN A 190 -7.38 11.25 8.28
C ASN A 190 -7.49 12.59 7.54
N ALA A 191 -6.40 13.15 7.02
CA ALA A 191 -6.47 14.35 6.18
C ALA A 191 -7.35 14.11 4.95
N ALA A 192 -7.28 12.94 4.31
CA ALA A 192 -8.17 12.55 3.22
C ALA A 192 -9.64 12.48 3.67
N ARG A 193 -9.91 11.85 4.81
CA ARG A 193 -11.26 11.74 5.41
C ARG A 193 -11.85 13.13 5.68
N ASP A 194 -11.05 14.03 6.23
CA ASP A 194 -11.50 15.36 6.68
C ASP A 194 -11.74 16.33 5.52
N LEU A 195 -11.40 15.94 4.27
CA LEU A 195 -11.80 16.68 3.07
C LEU A 195 -13.29 16.54 2.75
N ALA A 196 -13.94 15.45 3.19
CA ALA A 196 -15.34 15.14 2.89
C ALA A 196 -16.28 16.27 3.30
N LYS A 197 -17.18 16.67 2.39
CA LYS A 197 -18.31 17.59 2.67
C LYS A 197 -19.65 16.87 2.76
N GLY A 198 -19.75 15.73 2.09
CA GLY A 198 -20.84 14.78 2.15
C GLY A 198 -20.53 13.63 3.10
N LYS A 199 -20.62 12.40 2.60
CA LYS A 199 -20.54 11.17 3.39
C LYS A 199 -19.15 10.56 3.36
N VAL A 200 -18.68 10.15 4.53
CA VAL A 200 -17.60 9.16 4.66
C VAL A 200 -18.25 7.78 4.76
N SER A 201 -17.93 6.88 3.83
CA SER A 201 -18.49 5.52 3.77
C SER A 201 -17.38 4.48 3.80
N TYR A 202 -17.63 3.37 4.50
CA TYR A 202 -16.72 2.24 4.60
C TYR A 202 -17.28 1.06 3.81
N ARG A 203 -16.60 0.68 2.74
CA ARG A 203 -17.08 -0.29 1.75
C ARG A 203 -16.55 -1.69 2.05
N GLN A 204 -17.39 -2.69 1.80
CA GLN A 204 -17.09 -4.08 2.12
C GLN A 204 -17.23 -5.00 0.89
N PRO A 205 -16.47 -6.10 0.83
CA PRO A 205 -16.54 -7.02 -0.32
C PRO A 205 -17.95 -7.60 -0.45
N GLY A 206 -18.40 -7.77 -1.69
CA GLY A 206 -19.77 -8.23 -1.98
C GLY A 206 -20.82 -7.10 -1.96
N GLU A 207 -20.43 -5.87 -1.65
CA GLU A 207 -21.31 -4.71 -1.83
C GLU A 207 -21.44 -4.35 -3.31
N GLY A 208 -22.66 -4.03 -3.74
CA GLY A 208 -22.98 -3.54 -5.08
C GLY A 208 -24.08 -4.34 -5.80
N PRO A 209 -24.42 -3.95 -7.04
CA PRO A 209 -23.87 -2.80 -7.76
C PRO A 209 -24.28 -1.46 -7.12
N LEU A 210 -23.30 -0.59 -6.90
CA LEU A 210 -23.48 0.78 -6.47
C LEU A 210 -23.61 1.68 -7.71
N ALA A 211 -24.46 2.69 -7.65
CA ALA A 211 -24.60 3.69 -8.70
C ALA A 211 -23.77 4.94 -8.39
N LEU A 212 -23.26 5.60 -9.44
CA LEU A 212 -22.68 6.94 -9.33
C LEU A 212 -23.79 7.98 -9.60
N PRO A 213 -24.08 8.91 -8.68
CA PRO A 213 -25.18 9.87 -8.85
C PRO A 213 -25.08 10.69 -10.15
N GLY A 214 -26.11 10.59 -10.99
CA GLY A 214 -26.21 11.32 -12.26
C GLY A 214 -25.38 10.75 -13.41
N VAL A 215 -24.78 9.56 -13.25
CA VAL A 215 -24.02 8.86 -14.30
C VAL A 215 -24.81 7.63 -14.75
N ALA A 216 -25.31 7.66 -15.99
CA ALA A 216 -26.07 6.57 -16.56
C ALA A 216 -25.18 5.38 -16.93
N GLY A 217 -25.67 4.15 -16.70
CA GLY A 217 -25.06 2.94 -17.25
C GLY A 217 -23.73 2.51 -16.61
N ILE A 218 -23.34 3.10 -15.48
CA ILE A 218 -22.17 2.67 -14.69
C ILE A 218 -22.63 2.00 -13.40
N LYS A 219 -22.09 0.80 -13.14
CA LYS A 219 -22.28 0.06 -11.89
C LYS A 219 -20.92 -0.18 -11.24
N VAL A 220 -20.83 -0.03 -9.93
CA VAL A 220 -19.60 -0.24 -9.16
C VAL A 220 -19.77 -1.43 -8.22
N TYR A 221 -18.87 -2.40 -8.29
CA TYR A 221 -18.82 -3.55 -7.39
C TYR A 221 -17.58 -3.48 -6.49
N VAL A 222 -17.74 -3.84 -5.22
CA VAL A 222 -16.65 -3.83 -4.24
C VAL A 222 -16.12 -5.24 -4.03
N LEU A 223 -14.87 -5.50 -4.44
CA LEU A 223 -14.26 -6.83 -4.38
C LEU A 223 -13.39 -7.05 -3.13
N GLY A 224 -12.89 -5.98 -2.51
CA GLY A 224 -11.95 -6.08 -1.40
C GLY A 224 -12.11 -4.93 -0.42
N PRO A 225 -11.53 -5.06 0.78
CA PRO A 225 -10.67 -6.17 1.23
C PRO A 225 -11.43 -7.36 1.83
N PRO A 226 -10.86 -8.59 1.86
CA PRO A 226 -11.54 -9.79 2.37
C PRO A 226 -11.94 -9.67 3.85
N ARG A 227 -13.11 -10.23 4.20
CA ARG A 227 -13.58 -10.33 5.59
C ARG A 227 -12.87 -11.42 6.39
N GLU A 228 -12.23 -12.38 5.73
CA GLU A 228 -11.51 -13.47 6.40
C GLU A 228 -10.10 -12.99 6.82
N PRO A 229 -9.78 -12.93 8.13
CA PRO A 229 -8.48 -12.42 8.60
C PRO A 229 -7.28 -13.21 8.07
N ALA A 230 -7.46 -14.51 7.82
CA ALA A 230 -6.41 -15.34 7.23
C ALA A 230 -6.03 -14.83 5.83
N LEU A 231 -7.00 -14.47 5.00
CA LEU A 231 -6.75 -13.97 3.65
C LEU A 231 -6.05 -12.61 3.66
N ILE A 232 -6.31 -11.73 4.64
CA ILE A 232 -5.55 -10.46 4.76
C ILE A 232 -4.04 -10.73 4.90
N ARG A 233 -3.66 -11.83 5.56
CA ARG A 233 -2.26 -12.16 5.85
C ARG A 233 -1.57 -12.97 4.74
N VAL A 234 -2.29 -13.35 3.69
CA VAL A 234 -1.71 -14.14 2.58
C VAL A 234 -1.09 -13.19 1.57
N GLU A 235 0.21 -12.96 1.73
CA GLU A 235 1.01 -12.14 0.81
C GLU A 235 1.65 -12.99 -0.29
N GLU A 236 1.96 -14.25 0.01
CA GLU A 236 2.62 -15.19 -0.90
C GLU A 236 1.91 -16.55 -0.89
N ARG A 237 2.22 -17.44 -1.84
CA ARG A 237 1.60 -18.77 -1.90
C ARG A 237 1.88 -19.51 -0.59
N ALA A 238 0.85 -20.18 -0.05
CA ALA A 238 0.73 -20.69 1.32
C ALA A 238 1.84 -21.64 1.85
N SER A 239 2.90 -21.93 1.10
CA SER A 239 3.98 -22.84 1.52
C SER A 239 5.05 -22.23 2.43
N GLU A 240 5.01 -20.93 2.74
CA GLU A 240 6.07 -20.27 3.54
C GLU A 240 5.58 -19.51 4.78
N LEU A 241 4.34 -19.74 5.22
CA LEU A 241 3.77 -19.06 6.39
C LEU A 241 3.79 -19.96 7.63
N TYR A 242 4.83 -19.84 8.44
CA TYR A 242 4.73 -20.23 9.86
C TYR A 242 3.79 -19.24 10.56
N GLY A 243 2.76 -19.79 11.21
CA GLY A 243 1.58 -19.09 11.73
C GLY A 243 1.90 -17.90 12.64
N LEU A 244 1.43 -16.73 12.22
CA LEU A 244 1.57 -15.46 12.91
C LEU A 244 0.42 -15.18 13.92
N ALA A 245 0.07 -16.19 14.71
CA ALA A 245 -0.73 -15.95 15.91
C ALA A 245 0.09 -15.20 17.01
N GLY A 246 1.40 -15.00 16.81
CA GLY A 246 2.34 -14.53 17.84
C GLY A 246 2.64 -13.02 17.91
N GLY A 247 2.25 -12.19 16.93
CA GLY A 247 2.65 -10.77 16.91
C GLY A 247 2.19 -9.96 18.12
N SER A 248 0.99 -10.26 18.66
CA SER A 248 0.52 -9.66 19.91
C SER A 248 1.40 -10.07 21.10
N GLY A 249 1.89 -11.31 21.12
CA GLY A 249 2.81 -11.79 22.16
C GLY A 249 4.17 -11.11 22.09
N MET A 250 4.68 -10.84 20.89
CA MET A 250 5.93 -10.10 20.69
C MET A 250 5.82 -8.64 21.14
N ALA A 251 4.72 -7.96 20.77
CA ALA A 251 4.46 -6.61 21.23
C ALA A 251 4.28 -6.55 22.75
N GLN A 252 3.58 -7.53 23.34
CA GLN A 252 3.42 -7.63 24.79
C GLN A 252 4.76 -7.87 25.51
N ALA A 253 5.62 -8.76 25.00
CA ALA A 253 6.95 -8.99 25.55
C ALA A 253 7.83 -7.73 25.52
N LEU A 254 7.80 -6.97 24.43
CA LEU A 254 8.54 -5.71 24.32
C LEU A 254 8.02 -4.61 25.27
N LEU A 255 6.70 -4.58 25.51
CA LEU A 255 6.05 -3.60 26.39
C LEU A 255 6.14 -3.99 27.88
N GLY A 256 6.17 -5.28 28.21
CA GLY A 256 6.11 -5.82 29.57
C GLY A 256 7.40 -5.69 30.36
N CYS A 257 8.56 -5.67 29.70
CA CYS A 257 9.82 -5.35 30.37
C CYS A 257 9.82 -3.85 30.71
N PRO A 258 9.97 -3.36 31.96
CA PRO A 258 10.04 -1.93 32.25
C PRO A 258 11.32 -1.26 31.72
N ALA A 259 11.25 0.01 31.31
CA ALA A 259 12.36 0.78 30.73
C ALA A 259 13.31 1.38 31.78
N SER A 260 12.95 1.28 33.05
CA SER A 260 13.64 1.85 34.21
C SER A 260 13.46 0.85 35.34
N GLY A 261 14.52 0.52 36.07
CA GLY A 261 14.51 -0.44 37.18
C GLY A 261 13.71 -0.02 38.41
N ASP A 262 12.59 0.67 38.24
CA ASP A 262 11.70 1.06 39.34
C ASP A 262 10.41 0.25 39.26
N GLY A 263 10.39 -0.81 40.08
CA GLY A 263 9.20 -1.60 40.38
C GLY A 263 9.20 -2.95 39.69
N VAL A 264 9.09 -4.00 40.50
CA VAL A 264 8.57 -5.30 40.05
C VAL A 264 7.14 -5.05 39.59
N ALA A 265 6.96 -4.67 38.32
CA ALA A 265 5.66 -4.76 37.69
C ALA A 265 5.27 -6.25 37.67
N ASP A 266 4.00 -6.54 37.89
CA ASP A 266 3.43 -7.87 37.61
C ASP A 266 3.76 -8.19 36.15
N ASP A 267 4.77 -9.02 35.94
CA ASP A 267 5.06 -9.59 34.63
C ASP A 267 4.05 -10.72 34.43
N ASP A 268 2.84 -10.36 34.00
CA ASP A 268 1.76 -11.30 33.65
C ASP A 268 2.22 -12.36 32.61
N GLY A 269 3.37 -12.15 31.94
CA GLY A 269 4.00 -13.09 31.03
C GLY A 269 5.12 -13.94 31.65
N SER A 270 5.49 -13.71 32.91
CA SER A 270 6.52 -14.49 33.60
C SER A 270 6.03 -15.93 33.79
N PRO A 271 6.81 -16.93 33.35
CA PRO A 271 6.48 -18.34 33.60
C PRO A 271 6.68 -18.75 35.07
N PHE A 272 7.17 -17.84 35.93
CA PHE A 272 7.48 -18.08 37.34
C PHE A 272 6.82 -17.03 38.23
N ASP A 273 6.45 -17.43 39.46
CA ASP A 273 5.96 -16.50 40.48
C ASP A 273 6.96 -15.35 40.71
N PRO A 274 6.50 -14.11 40.99
CA PRO A 274 7.40 -12.95 41.21
C PRO A 274 8.44 -13.14 42.33
N GLU A 275 8.19 -14.06 43.26
CA GLU A 275 9.11 -14.41 44.36
C GLU A 275 10.19 -15.42 43.94
N ILE A 276 10.09 -16.01 42.74
CA ILE A 276 10.99 -17.04 42.23
C ILE A 276 11.97 -16.43 41.21
N GLY A 277 13.23 -16.32 41.61
CA GLY A 277 14.33 -15.85 40.75
C GLY A 277 14.91 -14.52 41.21
N TRP A 278 15.72 -13.89 40.35
CA TRP A 278 16.28 -12.55 40.58
C TRP A 278 16.06 -11.69 39.35
N PRO A 279 15.73 -10.39 39.51
CA PRO A 279 15.61 -9.48 38.39
C PRO A 279 16.93 -9.37 37.62
N LEU A 280 16.92 -9.74 36.33
CA LEU A 280 18.12 -9.68 35.50
C LEU A 280 18.68 -8.24 35.42
N ALA A 281 17.80 -7.23 35.46
CA ALA A 281 18.19 -5.82 35.47
C ALA A 281 19.00 -5.41 36.72
N GLU A 282 18.87 -6.13 37.84
CA GLU A 282 19.66 -5.89 39.06
C GLU A 282 20.97 -6.69 39.04
N ILE A 283 20.91 -7.94 38.58
CA ILE A 283 22.04 -8.88 38.65
C ILE A 283 23.04 -8.67 37.50
N LEU A 284 22.58 -8.38 36.29
CA LEU A 284 23.43 -8.27 35.11
C LEU A 284 24.41 -7.09 35.14
N PRO A 285 24.04 -5.89 35.65
CA PRO A 285 25.00 -4.79 35.85
C PRO A 285 26.12 -5.16 36.82
N LEU A 286 25.83 -5.95 37.86
CA LEU A 286 26.84 -6.44 38.81
C LEU A 286 27.87 -7.34 38.11
N ALA A 287 27.44 -8.12 37.13
CA ALA A 287 28.30 -8.99 36.33
C ALA A 287 29.12 -8.25 35.24
N GLY A 288 28.74 -7.02 34.86
CA GLY A 288 29.27 -6.30 33.69
C GLY A 288 30.67 -5.67 33.86
N GLY A 289 31.29 -5.82 35.03
CA GLY A 289 32.61 -5.26 35.33
C GLY A 289 33.78 -6.01 34.66
N ALA A 290 34.99 -5.43 34.72
CA ALA A 290 36.22 -6.10 34.27
C ALA A 290 36.62 -7.28 35.18
N LYS A 291 36.05 -7.35 36.39
CA LYS A 291 36.22 -8.42 37.37
C LYS A 291 34.84 -8.71 38.00
N PRO A 292 34.58 -9.95 38.42
CA PRO A 292 33.36 -10.25 39.16
C PRO A 292 33.34 -9.48 40.49
N PRO A 293 32.17 -9.03 40.96
CA PRO A 293 32.02 -8.31 42.21
C PRO A 293 32.39 -9.22 43.39
N LYS A 294 32.88 -8.63 44.48
CA LYS A 294 33.20 -9.41 45.67
C LYS A 294 31.91 -9.89 46.34
N PRO A 295 31.92 -11.01 47.09
CA PRO A 295 30.73 -11.50 47.80
C PRO A 295 30.07 -10.49 48.76
N ALA A 296 30.82 -9.49 49.24
CA ALA A 296 30.32 -8.42 50.10
C ALA A 296 29.61 -7.29 49.33
N GLU A 297 29.75 -7.25 48.01
CA GLU A 297 29.13 -6.27 47.10
C GLU A 297 27.82 -6.82 46.49
N LEU A 298 27.47 -8.07 46.81
CA LEU A 298 26.26 -8.72 46.32
C LEU A 298 25.08 -8.51 47.28
N PRO A 299 23.87 -8.28 46.76
CA PRO A 299 22.66 -8.13 47.57
C PRO A 299 22.23 -9.43 48.27
N ASP A 300 22.54 -10.60 47.69
CA ASP A 300 22.27 -11.93 48.27
C ASP A 300 23.42 -12.90 47.93
N ARG A 301 23.89 -13.70 48.90
CA ARG A 301 24.89 -14.75 48.69
C ARG A 301 24.40 -15.85 47.75
N LYS A 302 23.09 -16.08 47.65
CA LYS A 302 22.51 -17.04 46.71
C LYS A 302 22.58 -16.56 45.27
N ALA A 303 22.63 -15.24 45.03
CA ALA A 303 22.79 -14.67 43.70
C ALA A 303 24.24 -14.75 43.17
N ALA A 304 25.23 -15.06 44.02
CA ALA A 304 26.65 -15.11 43.65
C ALA A 304 26.94 -16.06 42.49
N ALA A 305 26.39 -17.28 42.54
CA ALA A 305 26.58 -18.26 41.47
C ALA A 305 25.99 -17.78 40.14
N LEU A 306 24.88 -17.04 40.17
CA LEU A 306 24.26 -16.46 38.97
C LEU A 306 25.08 -15.29 38.43
N VAL A 307 25.56 -14.39 39.30
CA VAL A 307 26.46 -13.30 38.89
C VAL A 307 27.74 -13.84 38.27
N ASP A 308 28.35 -14.88 38.86
CA ASP A 308 29.56 -15.51 38.33
C ASP A 308 29.29 -16.15 36.95
N LEU A 309 28.18 -16.87 36.80
CA LEU A 309 27.75 -17.44 35.52
C LEU A 309 27.57 -16.35 34.46
N LEU A 310 26.85 -15.27 34.81
CA LEU A 310 26.60 -14.15 33.91
C LEU A 310 27.91 -13.43 33.55
N HIS A 311 28.81 -13.20 34.50
CA HIS A 311 30.11 -12.58 34.22
C HIS A 311 30.94 -13.42 33.25
N ALA A 312 31.04 -14.72 33.52
CA ALA A 312 31.83 -15.66 32.73
C ALA A 312 31.31 -15.83 31.30
N HIS A 313 29.98 -15.83 31.10
CA HIS A 313 29.37 -16.23 29.83
C HIS A 313 28.55 -15.15 29.15
N TYR A 314 27.99 -14.19 29.88
CA TYR A 314 26.92 -13.31 29.41
C TYR A 314 27.12 -11.79 29.64
N ALA A 315 28.23 -11.38 30.27
CA ALA A 315 28.50 -9.99 30.65
C ALA A 315 29.97 -9.61 30.42
N GLY A 316 30.43 -9.72 29.18
CA GLY A 316 31.82 -9.43 28.80
C GLY A 316 32.18 -7.93 28.74
N PRO A 317 33.46 -7.55 28.90
CA PRO A 317 33.90 -6.17 28.71
C PRO A 317 33.72 -5.75 27.24
N ALA A 318 33.07 -4.61 27.01
CA ALA A 318 33.01 -3.97 25.70
C ALA A 318 34.16 -2.96 25.56
N VAL A 319 35.14 -3.24 24.71
CA VAL A 319 36.37 -2.41 24.55
C VAL A 319 36.42 -1.79 23.16
N GLN A 320 36.42 -0.45 23.07
CA GLN A 320 36.68 0.24 21.81
C GLN A 320 38.18 0.46 21.62
N GLY A 321 38.71 0.00 20.48
CA GLY A 321 40.08 0.28 20.07
C GLY A 321 40.37 -0.30 18.69
N ARG A 322 41.40 0.23 18.02
CA ARG A 322 41.87 -0.31 16.74
C ARG A 322 43.04 -1.27 17.00
N GLY A 323 43.05 -2.40 16.30
CA GLY A 323 44.14 -3.38 16.35
C GLY A 323 43.81 -4.68 17.09
N LYS A 324 44.66 -5.69 16.92
CA LYS A 324 44.44 -7.06 17.37
C LYS A 324 44.20 -7.20 18.88
N GLN A 325 44.82 -6.34 19.70
CA GLN A 325 44.69 -6.38 21.16
C GLN A 325 43.32 -5.88 21.64
N ALA A 326 42.77 -4.84 21.02
CA ALA A 326 41.42 -4.37 21.33
C ALA A 326 40.36 -5.40 20.91
N LEU A 327 40.52 -6.00 19.72
CA LEU A 327 39.67 -7.10 19.25
C LEU A 327 39.74 -8.34 20.15
N ALA A 328 40.90 -8.65 20.72
CA ALA A 328 41.06 -9.77 21.64
C ALA A 328 40.49 -9.50 23.04
N ALA A 329 40.38 -8.23 23.44
CA ALA A 329 39.84 -7.81 24.74
C ALA A 329 38.33 -7.55 24.70
N ASP A 330 37.76 -7.28 23.52
CA ASP A 330 36.34 -7.05 23.34
C ASP A 330 35.56 -8.37 23.42
N GLN A 331 34.64 -8.45 24.38
CA GLN A 331 33.72 -9.56 24.55
C GLN A 331 32.27 -9.09 24.53
N SER A 332 32.00 -7.99 23.83
CA SER A 332 30.65 -7.46 23.59
C SER A 332 29.69 -8.48 22.98
N TRP A 333 30.19 -9.44 22.19
CA TRP A 333 29.41 -10.54 21.59
C TRP A 333 28.80 -11.52 22.60
N ARG A 334 29.27 -11.52 23.86
CA ARG A 334 28.69 -12.32 24.96
C ARG A 334 27.53 -11.62 25.65
N ARG A 335 27.36 -10.31 25.47
CA ARG A 335 26.38 -9.52 26.23
C ARG A 335 24.95 -9.83 25.81
N ILE A 336 24.08 -10.04 26.80
CA ILE A 336 22.65 -10.35 26.59
C ILE A 336 21.68 -9.27 27.09
N ASP A 337 22.19 -8.18 27.65
CA ASP A 337 21.43 -7.08 28.23
C ASP A 337 20.44 -6.43 27.25
N GLY A 338 20.75 -6.47 25.95
CA GLY A 338 19.86 -6.01 24.88
C GLY A 338 19.41 -7.09 23.90
N ASP A 339 19.80 -8.36 24.08
CA ASP A 339 19.61 -9.39 23.04
C ASP A 339 18.12 -9.69 22.78
N TRP A 340 17.30 -9.63 23.82
CA TRP A 340 15.85 -9.76 23.72
C TRP A 340 15.19 -8.69 22.85
N LEU A 341 15.84 -7.53 22.62
CA LEU A 341 15.34 -6.50 21.69
C LEU A 341 15.39 -6.97 20.24
N GLY A 342 16.12 -8.05 19.91
CA GLY A 342 16.14 -8.65 18.58
C GLY A 342 14.74 -8.97 18.02
N VAL A 343 13.80 -9.31 18.90
CA VAL A 343 12.38 -9.57 18.55
C VAL A 343 11.69 -8.36 17.90
N SER A 344 12.21 -7.14 18.09
CA SER A 344 11.68 -5.93 17.46
C SER A 344 11.83 -5.94 15.95
N ALA A 345 12.85 -6.64 15.41
CA ALA A 345 13.01 -6.78 13.97
C ALA A 345 11.80 -7.51 13.35
N ASP A 346 11.44 -8.66 13.92
CA ASP A 346 10.29 -9.45 13.46
C ASP A 346 8.97 -8.70 13.63
N LEU A 347 8.80 -7.98 14.74
CA LEU A 347 7.61 -7.17 14.95
C LEU A 347 7.53 -6.00 13.94
N ALA A 348 8.65 -5.37 13.61
CA ALA A 348 8.71 -4.32 12.59
C ALA A 348 8.35 -4.87 11.21
N LEU A 349 8.84 -6.06 10.85
CA LEU A 349 8.45 -6.75 9.62
C LEU A 349 6.95 -7.09 9.62
N GLN A 350 6.38 -7.51 10.75
CA GLN A 350 4.96 -7.86 10.86
C GLN A 350 4.02 -6.66 10.86
N LEU A 351 4.47 -5.48 11.27
CA LEU A 351 3.66 -4.26 11.29
C LEU A 351 3.16 -3.90 9.89
N ASP A 352 4.03 -4.08 8.90
CA ASP A 352 3.78 -3.76 7.49
C ASP A 352 2.96 -4.85 6.77
N ARG A 353 2.93 -6.07 7.34
CA ARG A 353 2.31 -7.22 6.68
C ARG A 353 0.79 -7.11 6.57
N GLY A 354 0.28 -7.48 5.40
CA GLY A 354 -1.13 -7.60 5.08
C GLY A 354 -1.84 -6.27 4.85
N VAL A 355 -1.16 -5.12 5.01
CA VAL A 355 -1.75 -3.80 4.79
C VAL A 355 -2.17 -3.63 3.32
N ASN A 356 -1.36 -4.11 2.38
CA ASN A 356 -1.72 -4.19 0.96
C ASN A 356 -3.03 -4.96 0.72
N ASN A 357 -3.27 -6.03 1.48
CA ASN A 357 -4.51 -6.78 1.39
C ASN A 357 -5.73 -6.08 2.03
N THR A 358 -5.54 -4.93 2.66
CA THR A 358 -6.64 -4.06 3.12
C THR A 358 -7.16 -3.11 2.03
N SER A 359 -6.62 -3.18 0.81
CA SER A 359 -7.04 -2.38 -0.33
C SER A 359 -8.54 -2.49 -0.63
N LEU A 360 -9.22 -1.35 -0.71
CA LEU A 360 -10.53 -1.23 -1.35
C LEU A 360 -10.38 -1.45 -2.86
N VAL A 361 -11.02 -2.50 -3.39
CA VAL A 361 -10.95 -2.88 -4.80
C VAL A 361 -12.30 -2.62 -5.46
N LEU A 362 -12.28 -1.91 -6.59
CA LEU A 362 -13.48 -1.49 -7.30
C LEU A 362 -13.46 -2.00 -8.74
N ALA A 363 -14.57 -2.59 -9.16
CA ALA A 363 -14.86 -2.90 -10.56
C ALA A 363 -15.97 -1.97 -11.07
N PHE A 364 -15.66 -1.19 -12.10
CA PHE A 364 -16.60 -0.33 -12.80
C PHE A 364 -17.13 -1.08 -14.03
N GLU A 365 -18.37 -1.53 -13.99
CA GLU A 365 -19.08 -2.15 -15.11
C GLU A 365 -19.80 -1.09 -15.96
N PHE A 366 -19.54 -1.11 -17.27
CA PHE A 366 -20.18 -0.26 -18.27
C PHE A 366 -21.52 -0.85 -18.75
N GLY A 367 -22.29 -0.05 -19.49
CA GLY A 367 -23.61 -0.44 -20.01
C GLY A 367 -23.58 -1.68 -20.92
N ASP A 368 -22.44 -1.95 -21.55
CA ASP A 368 -22.20 -3.12 -22.40
C ASP A 368 -21.54 -4.29 -21.66
N ARG A 369 -21.51 -4.24 -20.32
CA ARG A 369 -20.95 -5.23 -19.40
C ARG A 369 -19.43 -5.31 -19.35
N ARG A 370 -18.67 -4.51 -20.09
CA ARG A 370 -17.21 -4.48 -19.92
C ARG A 370 -16.83 -3.88 -18.58
N VAL A 371 -15.65 -4.24 -18.06
CA VAL A 371 -15.20 -3.85 -16.71
C VAL A 371 -13.86 -3.13 -16.75
N ALA A 372 -13.75 -2.03 -16.02
CA ALA A 372 -12.47 -1.47 -15.59
C ALA A 372 -12.23 -1.80 -14.12
N LEU A 373 -11.07 -2.41 -13.83
CA LEU A 373 -10.71 -2.93 -12.52
C LEU A 373 -9.58 -2.10 -11.90
N PHE A 374 -9.84 -1.55 -10.72
CA PHE A 374 -8.88 -0.81 -9.90
C PHE A 374 -8.64 -1.56 -8.60
N VAL A 375 -7.44 -2.15 -8.47
CA VAL A 375 -7.14 -3.12 -7.40
C VAL A 375 -6.36 -2.55 -6.21
N GLY A 376 -6.06 -1.25 -6.19
CA GLY A 376 -5.16 -0.67 -5.19
C GLY A 376 -3.85 -1.47 -5.16
N ASP A 377 -3.47 -1.98 -4.00
CA ASP A 377 -2.32 -2.86 -3.82
C ASP A 377 -2.71 -4.29 -3.41
N ALA A 378 -3.89 -4.75 -3.85
CA ALA A 378 -4.35 -6.11 -3.61
C ALA A 378 -3.27 -7.17 -3.92
N GLN A 379 -2.93 -7.98 -2.92
CA GLN A 379 -2.03 -9.12 -3.03
C GLN A 379 -2.81 -10.44 -3.05
N VAL A 380 -2.09 -11.57 -3.02
CA VAL A 380 -2.61 -12.93 -3.17
C VAL A 380 -3.93 -13.18 -2.40
N GLY A 381 -3.99 -12.78 -1.13
CA GLY A 381 -5.17 -12.89 -0.28
C GLY A 381 -6.44 -12.30 -0.88
N ASN A 382 -6.37 -11.09 -1.42
CA ASN A 382 -7.48 -10.47 -2.14
C ASN A 382 -7.91 -11.30 -3.35
N TRP A 383 -6.99 -11.62 -4.25
CA TRP A 383 -7.30 -12.37 -5.47
C TRP A 383 -7.96 -13.73 -5.18
N LEU A 384 -7.53 -14.41 -4.11
CA LEU A 384 -8.15 -15.64 -3.64
C LEU A 384 -9.58 -15.41 -3.11
N SER A 385 -9.80 -14.31 -2.39
CA SER A 385 -11.12 -13.97 -1.84
C SER A 385 -12.17 -13.70 -2.91
N TRP A 386 -11.77 -13.12 -4.04
CA TRP A 386 -12.72 -12.73 -5.10
C TRP A 386 -13.38 -13.93 -5.77
N GLN A 387 -12.76 -15.11 -5.70
CA GLN A 387 -13.29 -16.32 -6.33
C GLN A 387 -14.64 -16.77 -5.76
N GLY A 388 -14.92 -16.39 -4.51
CA GLY A 388 -16.18 -16.72 -3.82
C GLY A 388 -17.16 -15.55 -3.73
N LEU A 389 -16.89 -14.41 -4.37
CA LEU A 389 -17.80 -13.27 -4.32
C LEU A 389 -18.91 -13.39 -5.35
N GLU A 390 -20.12 -13.05 -4.91
CA GLU A 390 -21.34 -13.08 -5.71
C GLU A 390 -22.18 -11.83 -5.40
N TRP A 391 -22.84 -11.31 -6.42
CA TRP A 391 -23.78 -10.20 -6.35
C TRP A 391 -25.05 -10.56 -7.10
N GLN A 392 -26.15 -9.87 -6.77
CA GLN A 392 -27.43 -10.04 -7.47
C GLN A 392 -27.89 -11.51 -7.50
N ASP A 393 -27.89 -12.16 -6.34
CA ASP A 393 -28.27 -13.58 -6.17
C ASP A 393 -27.49 -14.53 -7.10
N GLY A 394 -26.20 -14.26 -7.30
CA GLY A 394 -25.29 -15.09 -8.10
C GLY A 394 -25.25 -14.76 -9.60
N ALA A 395 -26.01 -13.76 -10.06
CA ALA A 395 -26.00 -13.35 -11.46
C ALA A 395 -24.68 -12.70 -11.91
N VAL A 396 -23.93 -12.12 -10.96
CA VAL A 396 -22.59 -11.57 -11.17
C VAL A 396 -21.65 -12.19 -10.14
N THR A 397 -20.50 -12.68 -10.56
CA THR A 397 -19.50 -13.29 -9.69
C THR A 397 -18.14 -12.62 -9.86
N GLY A 398 -17.23 -12.83 -8.90
CA GLY A 398 -15.87 -12.30 -9.01
C GLY A 398 -15.16 -12.78 -10.28
N PRO A 399 -15.15 -14.10 -10.59
CA PRO A 399 -14.63 -14.62 -11.84
C PRO A 399 -15.29 -14.03 -13.10
N ASP A 400 -16.61 -13.75 -13.07
CA ASP A 400 -17.31 -13.08 -14.16
C ASP A 400 -16.80 -11.63 -14.37
N LEU A 401 -16.61 -10.86 -13.30
CA LEU A 401 -16.05 -9.51 -13.39
C LEU A 401 -14.60 -9.52 -13.92
N LEU A 402 -13.77 -10.46 -13.45
CA LEU A 402 -12.40 -10.63 -13.96
C LEU A 402 -12.40 -10.96 -15.46
N LYS A 403 -13.28 -11.87 -15.88
CA LYS A 403 -13.40 -12.25 -17.29
C LYS A 403 -13.79 -11.08 -18.19
N ARG A 404 -14.66 -10.20 -17.71
CA ARG A 404 -15.13 -9.01 -18.47
C ARG A 404 -14.19 -7.80 -18.35
N THR A 405 -13.04 -7.95 -17.70
CA THR A 405 -12.10 -6.85 -17.50
C THR A 405 -11.38 -6.49 -18.79
N VAL A 406 -11.55 -5.25 -19.23
CA VAL A 406 -10.89 -4.67 -20.42
C VAL A 406 -9.86 -3.60 -20.05
N TYR A 407 -9.90 -3.10 -18.81
CA TYR A 407 -8.92 -2.15 -18.30
C TYR A 407 -8.49 -2.53 -16.89
N LEU A 408 -7.18 -2.65 -16.65
CA LEU A 408 -6.61 -3.00 -15.35
C LEU A 408 -5.64 -1.93 -14.87
N LYS A 409 -5.92 -1.32 -13.72
CA LYS A 409 -4.84 -0.74 -12.89
C LYS A 409 -4.15 -1.90 -12.19
N VAL A 410 -2.90 -2.16 -12.53
CA VAL A 410 -2.10 -3.25 -11.96
C VAL A 410 -1.79 -2.93 -10.51
N GLY A 411 -2.00 -3.89 -9.61
CA GLY A 411 -1.80 -3.67 -8.19
C GLY A 411 -0.34 -3.54 -7.78
N HIS A 412 -0.08 -2.93 -6.62
CA HIS A 412 1.20 -2.98 -5.89
C HIS A 412 2.40 -2.76 -6.80
N HIS A 413 2.25 -1.76 -7.68
CA HIS A 413 3.22 -1.31 -8.69
C HIS A 413 3.84 -2.43 -9.55
N GLY A 414 3.14 -3.56 -9.71
CA GLY A 414 3.63 -4.74 -10.44
C GLY A 414 4.58 -5.64 -9.65
N SER A 415 4.51 -5.64 -8.32
CA SER A 415 5.22 -6.59 -7.43
C SER A 415 4.88 -8.05 -7.74
N HIS A 416 5.77 -8.99 -7.43
CA HIS A 416 5.63 -10.44 -7.73
C HIS A 416 4.35 -11.07 -7.18
N ASN A 417 3.79 -10.50 -6.11
CA ASN A 417 2.57 -10.95 -5.46
C ASN A 417 1.32 -10.11 -5.78
N ALA A 418 1.45 -9.12 -6.66
CA ALA A 418 0.41 -8.14 -6.96
C ALA A 418 -0.72 -8.68 -7.85
N THR A 419 -0.45 -9.69 -8.67
CA THR A 419 -1.42 -10.21 -9.64
C THR A 419 -1.30 -11.72 -9.74
N LEU A 420 -2.35 -12.44 -9.33
CA LEU A 420 -2.37 -13.89 -9.47
C LEU A 420 -2.44 -14.30 -10.94
N LYS A 421 -1.81 -15.43 -11.25
CA LYS A 421 -1.84 -16.04 -12.58
C LYS A 421 -3.20 -16.72 -12.85
N ALA A 422 -3.39 -17.96 -12.39
CA ALA A 422 -4.58 -18.77 -12.71
C ALA A 422 -5.91 -18.21 -12.16
N LYS A 423 -5.87 -17.53 -11.02
CA LYS A 423 -7.04 -16.93 -10.35
C LYS A 423 -7.12 -15.41 -10.54
N GLY A 424 -6.32 -14.86 -11.44
CA GLY A 424 -6.27 -13.43 -11.72
C GLY A 424 -6.14 -13.17 -13.21
N LEU A 425 -4.94 -12.82 -13.67
CA LEU A 425 -4.68 -12.40 -15.05
C LEU A 425 -5.08 -13.43 -16.11
N GLU A 426 -5.01 -14.74 -15.84
CA GLU A 426 -5.44 -15.76 -16.81
C GLU A 426 -6.96 -15.84 -16.97
N LEU A 427 -7.73 -15.33 -16.01
CA LEU A 427 -9.18 -15.19 -16.14
C LEU A 427 -9.56 -13.98 -16.99
N MET A 428 -8.68 -12.97 -17.11
CA MET A 428 -8.87 -11.79 -17.96
C MET A 428 -8.48 -12.12 -19.41
N ASP A 429 -9.39 -12.75 -20.13
CA ASP A 429 -9.15 -13.26 -21.49
C ASP A 429 -9.73 -12.37 -22.61
N ASP A 430 -10.26 -11.20 -22.27
CA ASP A 430 -10.80 -10.25 -23.24
C ASP A 430 -9.69 -9.68 -24.17
N PRO A 431 -9.85 -9.74 -25.50
CA PRO A 431 -8.85 -9.25 -26.44
C PRO A 431 -8.66 -7.74 -26.41
N ASP A 432 -9.54 -6.97 -25.77
CA ASP A 432 -9.44 -5.52 -25.61
C ASP A 432 -8.66 -5.09 -24.36
N LEU A 433 -8.17 -6.04 -23.55
CA LEU A 433 -7.45 -5.76 -22.31
C LEU A 433 -6.28 -4.80 -22.52
N SER A 434 -6.28 -3.75 -21.69
CA SER A 434 -5.20 -2.79 -21.49
C SER A 434 -4.84 -2.70 -20.01
N ALA A 435 -3.59 -2.36 -19.71
CA ALA A 435 -3.10 -2.34 -18.33
C ALA A 435 -2.20 -1.13 -18.06
N PHE A 436 -2.38 -0.50 -16.90
CA PHE A 436 -1.51 0.56 -16.40
C PHE A 436 -0.79 0.13 -15.12
N ILE A 437 0.52 0.33 -15.05
CA ILE A 437 1.36 -0.02 -13.91
C ILE A 437 1.94 1.28 -13.32
N PRO A 438 1.48 1.70 -12.12
CA PRO A 438 1.94 2.93 -11.48
C PRO A 438 3.32 2.75 -10.83
N VAL A 439 4.36 2.59 -11.65
CA VAL A 439 5.72 2.33 -11.18
C VAL A 439 6.73 3.20 -11.92
N ASN A 440 7.74 3.65 -11.17
CA ASN A 440 9.01 4.10 -11.70
C ASN A 440 10.12 3.18 -11.20
N GLU A 441 10.68 2.37 -12.09
CA GLU A 441 11.64 1.33 -11.73
C GLU A 441 12.95 1.91 -11.17
N ALA A 442 13.35 3.10 -11.62
CA ALA A 442 14.53 3.76 -11.07
C ALA A 442 14.27 4.22 -9.63
N ASP A 443 13.11 4.82 -9.36
CA ASP A 443 12.72 5.22 -8.02
C ASP A 443 12.53 4.00 -7.09
N ALA A 444 11.93 2.90 -7.58
CA ALA A 444 11.83 1.64 -6.84
C ALA A 444 13.20 1.13 -6.41
N LYS A 445 14.18 1.08 -7.34
CA LYS A 445 15.56 0.68 -7.03
C LYS A 445 16.23 1.59 -6.02
N ASP A 446 16.04 2.91 -6.14
CA ASP A 446 16.58 3.91 -5.23
C ASP A 446 16.08 3.73 -3.78
N ILE A 447 14.86 3.22 -3.60
CA ILE A 447 14.28 2.93 -2.28
C ILE A 447 14.50 1.48 -1.81
N GLY A 448 15.28 0.69 -2.57
CA GLY A 448 15.65 -0.69 -2.22
C GLY A 448 14.71 -1.79 -2.76
N TRP A 449 13.71 -1.44 -3.58
CA TRP A 449 12.82 -2.40 -4.24
C TRP A 449 13.42 -2.84 -5.58
N THR A 450 14.33 -3.80 -5.53
CA THR A 450 15.17 -4.17 -6.70
C THR A 450 14.47 -4.99 -7.77
N GLU A 451 13.34 -5.62 -7.44
CA GLU A 451 12.58 -6.50 -8.35
C GLU A 451 11.23 -5.90 -8.78
N MET A 452 11.06 -4.59 -8.64
CA MET A 452 9.81 -3.90 -8.97
C MET A 452 9.96 -2.96 -10.17
N PRO A 453 9.14 -3.12 -11.24
CA PRO A 453 8.12 -4.16 -11.41
C PRO A 453 8.72 -5.55 -11.69
N PHE A 454 8.01 -6.60 -11.28
CA PHE A 454 8.46 -7.98 -11.46
C PHE A 454 8.37 -8.40 -12.92
N ALA A 455 9.49 -8.84 -13.50
CA ALA A 455 9.61 -9.11 -14.92
C ALA A 455 8.57 -10.11 -15.45
N GLU A 456 8.27 -11.18 -14.71
CA GLU A 456 7.30 -12.19 -15.17
C GLU A 456 5.87 -11.65 -15.25
N ILE A 457 5.50 -10.70 -14.37
CA ILE A 457 4.19 -10.04 -14.44
C ILE A 457 4.13 -9.15 -15.68
N ILE A 458 5.20 -8.40 -15.97
CA ILE A 458 5.29 -7.61 -17.20
C ILE A 458 5.13 -8.50 -18.43
N ASP A 459 5.83 -9.63 -18.49
CA ASP A 459 5.76 -10.57 -19.61
C ASP A 459 4.39 -11.24 -19.73
N ALA A 460 3.75 -11.56 -18.61
CA ALA A 460 2.39 -12.09 -18.60
C ALA A 460 1.38 -11.04 -19.11
N LEU A 461 1.48 -9.79 -18.66
CA LEU A 461 0.64 -8.69 -19.12
C LEU A 461 0.85 -8.42 -20.62
N LYS A 462 2.11 -8.36 -21.09
CA LYS A 462 2.42 -8.15 -22.51
C LYS A 462 1.88 -9.26 -23.41
N ARG A 463 1.86 -10.52 -22.94
CA ARG A 463 1.24 -11.63 -23.67
C ARG A 463 -0.28 -11.48 -23.82
N ARG A 464 -0.95 -10.79 -22.89
CA ARG A 464 -2.41 -10.58 -22.89
C ARG A 464 -2.82 -9.28 -23.58
N ALA A 465 -2.18 -8.18 -23.21
CA ALA A 465 -2.53 -6.83 -23.63
C ALA A 465 -1.64 -6.26 -24.75
N GLY A 466 -0.56 -6.94 -25.11
CA GLY A 466 0.36 -6.51 -26.17
C GLY A 466 0.99 -5.14 -25.86
N GLY A 467 0.96 -4.25 -26.86
CA GLY A 467 1.45 -2.87 -26.74
C GLY A 467 0.58 -1.94 -25.89
N ARG A 468 -0.49 -2.45 -25.26
CA ARG A 468 -1.42 -1.69 -24.39
C ARG A 468 -1.08 -1.83 -22.89
N VAL A 469 0.11 -2.34 -22.57
CA VAL A 469 0.68 -2.28 -21.22
C VAL A 469 1.50 -1.01 -21.11
N VAL A 470 1.14 -0.14 -20.17
CA VAL A 470 1.79 1.16 -19.96
C VAL A 470 2.31 1.24 -18.53
N ARG A 471 3.60 1.56 -18.37
CA ARG A 471 4.19 1.92 -17.07
C ARG A 471 4.19 3.45 -16.89
N ALA A 472 4.16 3.89 -15.64
CA ALA A 472 4.25 5.32 -15.31
C ALA A 472 5.61 5.96 -15.66
N ASP A 473 6.63 5.16 -15.96
CA ASP A 473 7.97 5.59 -16.33
C ASP A 473 8.36 5.27 -17.78
N GLU A 474 7.37 5.00 -18.64
CA GLU A 474 7.64 4.79 -20.06
C GLU A 474 8.40 5.98 -20.69
N PRO A 475 9.48 5.74 -21.47
CA PRO A 475 10.31 6.82 -22.01
C PRO A 475 9.54 7.86 -22.84
N TRP A 476 8.47 7.43 -23.52
CA TRP A 476 7.65 8.33 -24.34
C TRP A 476 6.81 9.32 -23.52
N LEU A 477 6.60 9.08 -22.22
CA LEU A 477 5.96 10.03 -21.32
C LEU A 477 6.82 11.27 -21.12
N ALA A 478 8.15 11.18 -21.25
CA ALA A 478 9.02 12.35 -21.18
C ALA A 478 9.00 13.17 -22.49
N SER A 479 8.85 12.52 -23.64
CA SER A 479 8.83 13.20 -24.95
C SER A 479 7.44 13.67 -25.38
N GLY A 480 6.38 13.08 -24.83
CA GLY A 480 5.01 13.28 -25.26
C GLY A 480 4.63 12.52 -26.55
N ALA A 481 5.54 11.70 -27.09
CA ALA A 481 5.34 10.97 -28.35
C ALA A 481 4.55 9.67 -28.12
N ILE A 482 3.24 9.79 -27.99
CA ILE A 482 2.34 8.66 -27.67
C ILE A 482 2.46 7.55 -28.73
N PRO A 483 2.75 6.30 -28.32
CA PRO A 483 2.81 5.16 -29.24
C PRO A 483 1.50 4.93 -29.99
N ALA A 484 1.59 4.60 -31.28
CA ALA A 484 0.42 4.30 -32.12
C ALA A 484 -0.46 3.17 -31.57
N ALA A 485 0.14 2.20 -30.86
CA ALA A 485 -0.58 1.10 -30.23
C ALA A 485 -1.56 1.55 -29.12
N LEU A 486 -1.42 2.77 -28.59
CA LEU A 486 -2.30 3.32 -27.55
C LEU A 486 -3.41 4.21 -28.14
N ALA A 487 -3.35 4.52 -29.44
CA ALA A 487 -4.32 5.35 -30.12
C ALA A 487 -5.38 4.47 -30.81
N GLY A 488 -6.51 4.24 -30.13
CA GLY A 488 -7.66 3.55 -30.72
C GLY A 488 -7.52 2.02 -30.80
N SER A 489 -6.85 1.40 -29.82
CA SER A 489 -6.63 -0.06 -29.76
C SER A 489 -7.20 -0.66 -28.48
N GLY A 490 -7.91 -1.78 -28.60
CA GLY A 490 -8.58 -2.42 -27.48
C GLY A 490 -9.60 -1.51 -26.81
N SER A 491 -9.53 -1.48 -25.48
CA SER A 491 -10.32 -0.59 -24.64
C SER A 491 -9.90 0.88 -24.74
N LEU A 492 -8.72 1.19 -25.27
CA LEU A 492 -8.20 2.56 -25.37
C LEU A 492 -8.70 3.24 -26.65
N ARG A 493 -9.54 4.26 -26.52
CA ARG A 493 -10.06 5.04 -27.66
C ARG A 493 -9.15 6.20 -28.03
N ALA A 494 -8.61 6.86 -27.03
CA ALA A 494 -7.66 7.94 -27.21
C ALA A 494 -6.69 7.98 -26.04
N ALA A 495 -5.50 8.53 -26.29
CA ALA A 495 -4.49 8.76 -25.29
C ALA A 495 -3.98 10.20 -25.40
N ARG A 496 -3.73 10.81 -24.25
CA ARG A 496 -3.15 12.15 -24.09
C ARG A 496 -2.09 12.07 -23.00
N CYS A 497 -1.11 12.95 -23.02
CA CYS A 497 -0.17 13.04 -21.91
C CYS A 497 0.27 14.49 -21.71
N LYS A 498 0.62 14.80 -20.47
CA LYS A 498 1.44 15.97 -20.14
C LYS A 498 2.82 15.45 -19.78
N PRO A 499 3.86 15.81 -20.55
CA PRO A 499 5.18 15.23 -20.36
C PRO A 499 5.67 15.32 -18.91
N GLY A 500 6.13 14.18 -18.39
CA GLY A 500 6.65 14.06 -17.02
C GLY A 500 5.62 14.20 -15.89
N LEU A 501 4.32 14.28 -16.16
CA LEU A 501 3.31 14.43 -15.10
C LEU A 501 2.20 13.39 -15.14
N TRP A 502 1.57 13.18 -16.30
CA TRP A 502 0.45 12.24 -16.40
C TRP A 502 0.23 11.71 -17.80
N VAL A 503 -0.41 10.56 -17.87
CA VAL A 503 -1.06 10.01 -19.06
C VAL A 503 -2.56 9.90 -18.82
N GLU A 504 -3.35 10.18 -19.84
CA GLU A 504 -4.80 10.11 -19.80
C GLU A 504 -5.33 9.27 -20.96
N PHE A 505 -6.27 8.39 -20.65
CA PHE A 505 -6.92 7.50 -21.61
C PHE A 505 -8.42 7.71 -21.63
N ASP A 506 -9.01 7.71 -22.82
CA ASP A 506 -10.44 7.47 -22.98
C ASP A 506 -10.66 5.97 -23.09
N ILE A 507 -11.39 5.42 -22.13
CA ILE A 507 -11.72 4.00 -22.05
C ILE A 507 -13.15 3.83 -22.51
N ALA A 508 -13.37 2.99 -23.51
CA ALA A 508 -14.72 2.56 -23.87
C ALA A 508 -14.73 1.08 -24.14
#